data_AF-A0A3N1CZH4-F1
#
_entry.id   AF-A0A3N1CZH4-F1
#
_cell.length_a   1.000
_cell.length_b   1.000
_cell.length_c   1.000
_cell.angle_alpha   90.00
_cell.angle_beta   90.00
_cell.angle_gamma   90.00
#
_symmetry.space_group_name_H-M   'P 1'
#
loop_
_entity.id
_entity.type
_entity.pdbx_description
1 polymer ?
#
loop_
_entity_poly.entity_id
_entity_poly.type
_entity_poly.pdbx_seq_one_letter_code
_entity_poly.pdbx_strand_id
1 'polypeptide(L)'
;MGGRDEALRSVAGFYRRSGCIRGPIPERLLRDRWRYHTGWEMRISVEPADIETLQTAMRSAGISVASAFRERGRFVQPIYQRHVVAALVREAREEMPPGLGPQSWGSAESRPPTPERRTGERDRALRMVGHFFREGGTVYAPVPDPQASPRLTWRRSARWSAHIAVAPDARVVATLQGHLAKAGLRTAKLIPRPGVVVQPVHGREQVLVLLRAAGVETRGL
;
A
#
# COMPACT_ATOMS: atom_id res chain seq x y z
N MET A 1 9.56 -10.60 34.22
CA MET A 1 9.31 -11.09 32.85
C MET A 1 7.83 -11.45 32.54
N GLY A 2 6.83 -11.04 33.34
CA GLY A 2 5.43 -11.49 33.15
C GLY A 2 4.46 -10.59 32.35
N GLY A 3 4.81 -9.32 32.09
CA GLY A 3 3.80 -8.33 31.65
C GLY A 3 3.23 -8.52 30.24
N ARG A 4 4.01 -9.07 29.30
CA ARG A 4 3.57 -9.24 27.91
C ARG A 4 2.54 -10.36 27.76
N ASP A 5 2.78 -11.51 28.38
CA ASP A 5 1.89 -12.67 28.28
C ASP A 5 0.58 -12.44 29.03
N GLU A 6 0.63 -11.73 30.16
CA GLU A 6 -0.55 -11.29 30.88
C GLU A 6 -1.39 -10.30 30.06
N ALA A 7 -0.74 -9.33 29.41
CA ALA A 7 -1.41 -8.41 28.51
C ALA A 7 -2.07 -9.15 27.32
N LEU A 8 -1.38 -10.12 26.72
CA LEU A 8 -1.94 -10.94 25.64
C LEU A 8 -3.18 -11.74 26.12
N ARG A 9 -3.11 -12.34 27.30
CA ARG A 9 -4.26 -13.00 27.94
C ARG A 9 -5.44 -12.06 28.16
N SER A 10 -5.17 -10.83 28.60
CA SER A 10 -6.20 -9.80 28.77
C SER A 10 -6.90 -9.48 27.45
N VAL A 11 -6.14 -9.25 26.37
CA VAL A 11 -6.70 -9.02 25.02
C VAL A 11 -7.50 -10.22 24.53
N ALA A 12 -7.00 -11.45 24.73
CA ALA A 12 -7.72 -12.67 24.40
C ALA A 12 -9.04 -12.80 25.18
N GLY A 13 -9.06 -12.35 26.44
CA GLY A 13 -10.28 -12.27 27.24
C GLY A 13 -11.34 -11.33 26.67
N PHE A 14 -10.93 -10.15 26.18
CA PHE A 14 -11.84 -9.26 25.44
C PHE A 14 -12.36 -9.90 24.15
N TYR A 15 -11.47 -10.53 23.38
CA TYR A 15 -11.83 -11.24 22.17
C TYR A 15 -12.85 -12.36 22.43
N ARG A 16 -12.68 -13.18 23.47
CA ARG A 16 -13.66 -14.23 23.81
C ARG A 16 -15.06 -13.71 24.16
N ARG A 17 -15.16 -12.50 24.71
CA ARG A 17 -16.46 -11.92 25.12
C ARG A 17 -17.23 -11.32 23.95
N SER A 18 -16.54 -10.68 23.03
CA SER A 18 -17.18 -9.81 22.03
C SER A 18 -16.38 -9.67 20.73
N GLY A 19 -15.49 -10.62 20.50
CA GLY A 19 -14.65 -10.70 19.32
C GLY A 19 -15.32 -11.43 18.18
N CYS A 20 -14.94 -11.09 16.96
CA CYS A 20 -15.21 -11.92 15.79
C CYS A 20 -14.03 -11.84 14.83
N ILE A 21 -13.87 -12.90 14.03
CA ILE A 21 -12.90 -12.94 12.94
C ILE A 21 -13.68 -12.89 11.64
N ARG A 22 -13.32 -11.95 10.78
CA ARG A 22 -13.84 -11.85 9.42
C ARG A 22 -12.79 -12.32 8.44
N GLY A 23 -13.19 -13.25 7.58
CA GLY A 23 -12.41 -13.61 6.42
C GLY A 23 -12.37 -12.48 5.39
N PRO A 24 -11.41 -12.53 4.45
CA PRO A 24 -11.41 -11.64 3.31
C PRO A 24 -12.70 -11.82 2.50
N ILE A 25 -13.30 -10.71 2.06
CA ILE A 25 -14.49 -10.69 1.20
C ILE A 25 -14.00 -10.59 -0.26
N PRO A 26 -14.10 -11.68 -1.06
CA PRO A 26 -13.56 -11.73 -2.42
C PRO A 26 -14.10 -10.61 -3.33
N GLU A 27 -15.36 -10.26 -3.18
CA GLU A 27 -16.04 -9.24 -4.00
C GLU A 27 -15.45 -7.85 -3.72
N ARG A 28 -15.10 -7.56 -2.46
CA ARG A 28 -14.46 -6.29 -2.08
C ARG A 28 -12.98 -6.25 -2.45
N LEU A 29 -12.30 -7.41 -2.44
CA LEU A 29 -10.95 -7.51 -3.00
C LEU A 29 -10.93 -7.12 -4.48
N LEU A 30 -11.95 -7.52 -5.24
CA LEU A 30 -12.06 -7.23 -6.67
C LEU A 30 -12.50 -5.80 -6.96
N ARG A 31 -13.38 -5.22 -6.14
CA ARG A 31 -13.96 -3.87 -6.32
C ARG A 31 -13.12 -2.76 -5.70
N ASP A 32 -12.75 -2.91 -4.44
CA ASP A 32 -12.14 -1.86 -3.62
C ASP A 32 -10.60 -2.00 -3.58
N ARG A 33 -9.99 -2.51 -4.67
CA ARG A 33 -8.59 -3.02 -4.86
C ARG A 33 -7.45 -2.23 -4.17
N TRP A 34 -7.69 -1.01 -3.71
CA TRP A 34 -6.76 -0.07 -3.09
C TRP A 34 -7.04 0.25 -1.61
N ARG A 35 -8.28 0.07 -1.13
CA ARG A 35 -8.70 0.43 0.25
C ARG A 35 -9.07 -0.78 1.11
N TYR A 36 -9.25 -1.96 0.50
CA TYR A 36 -9.59 -3.16 1.25
C TYR A 36 -8.32 -3.79 1.83
N HIS A 37 -8.23 -3.89 3.16
CA HIS A 37 -7.18 -4.66 3.82
C HIS A 37 -7.33 -6.12 3.39
N THR A 38 -6.34 -6.64 2.67
CA THR A 38 -6.44 -7.88 1.89
C THR A 38 -6.34 -9.16 2.71
N GLY A 39 -6.85 -9.17 3.94
CA GLY A 39 -6.61 -10.26 4.88
C GLY A 39 -7.69 -10.44 5.93
N TRP A 40 -7.41 -11.37 6.82
CA TRP A 40 -8.21 -11.63 8.01
C TRP A 40 -8.26 -10.40 8.91
N GLU A 41 -9.46 -10.05 9.36
CA GLU A 41 -9.70 -8.95 10.28
C GLU A 41 -10.30 -9.52 11.57
N MET A 42 -9.63 -9.35 12.70
CA MET A 42 -10.26 -9.57 14.00
C MET A 42 -10.83 -8.24 14.49
N ARG A 43 -12.07 -8.28 14.98
CA ARG A 43 -12.74 -7.13 15.59
C ARG A 43 -13.08 -7.47 17.01
N ILE A 44 -12.80 -6.57 17.94
CA ILE A 44 -13.23 -6.67 19.34
C ILE A 44 -14.18 -5.51 19.62
N SER A 45 -15.43 -5.82 20.01
CA SER A 45 -16.46 -4.81 20.29
C SER A 45 -16.60 -4.56 21.79
N VAL A 46 -16.28 -3.37 22.26
CA VAL A 46 -16.26 -3.02 23.69
C VAL A 46 -17.15 -1.83 24.01
N GLU A 47 -17.56 -1.72 25.26
CA GLU A 47 -18.25 -0.53 25.74
C GLU A 47 -17.31 0.69 25.74
N PRO A 48 -17.83 1.93 25.66
CA PRO A 48 -17.00 3.13 25.73
C PRO A 48 -16.06 3.20 26.93
N ALA A 49 -16.47 2.67 28.09
CA ALA A 49 -15.65 2.66 29.30
C ALA A 49 -14.45 1.69 29.21
N ASP A 50 -14.49 0.70 28.30
CA ASP A 50 -13.51 -0.38 28.23
C ASP A 50 -12.45 -0.17 27.13
N ILE A 51 -12.64 0.79 26.23
CA ILE A 51 -11.78 0.95 25.05
C ILE A 51 -10.33 1.30 25.43
N GLU A 52 -10.14 2.18 26.41
CA GLU A 52 -8.79 2.56 26.86
C GLU A 52 -8.07 1.40 27.54
N THR A 53 -8.79 0.60 28.33
CA THR A 53 -8.28 -0.62 28.95
C THR A 53 -7.84 -1.63 27.91
N LEU A 54 -8.66 -1.89 26.89
CA LEU A 54 -8.31 -2.77 25.77
C LEU A 54 -7.07 -2.27 25.02
N GLN A 55 -7.04 -0.99 24.64
CA GLN A 55 -5.92 -0.42 23.90
C GLN A 55 -4.61 -0.43 24.70
N THR A 56 -4.69 -0.23 26.01
CA THR A 56 -3.53 -0.34 26.90
C THR A 56 -3.01 -1.77 26.96
N ALA A 57 -3.90 -2.76 27.13
CA ALA A 57 -3.51 -4.17 27.08
C ALA A 57 -2.89 -4.55 25.72
N MET A 58 -3.42 -4.04 24.61
CA MET A 58 -2.84 -4.25 23.28
C MET A 58 -1.42 -3.69 23.16
N ARG A 59 -1.19 -2.44 23.60
CA ARG A 59 0.14 -1.83 23.57
C ARG A 59 1.13 -2.61 24.45
N SER A 60 0.73 -3.02 25.65
CA SER A 60 1.56 -3.84 26.55
C SER A 60 1.87 -5.23 26.00
N ALA A 61 0.98 -5.78 25.16
CA ALA A 61 1.23 -7.03 24.43
C ALA A 61 2.13 -6.84 23.18
N GLY A 62 2.51 -5.60 22.85
CA GLY A 62 3.25 -5.26 21.63
C GLY A 62 2.40 -5.29 20.36
N ILE A 63 1.07 -5.18 20.49
CA ILE A 63 0.12 -5.13 19.38
C ILE A 63 -0.05 -3.69 18.94
N SER A 64 0.15 -3.42 17.65
CA SER A 64 -0.10 -2.10 17.08
C SER A 64 -1.61 -1.82 17.02
N VAL A 65 -2.01 -0.71 17.64
CA VAL A 65 -3.41 -0.29 17.80
C VAL A 65 -3.85 0.53 16.59
N ALA A 66 -4.78 0.02 15.80
CA ALA A 66 -5.45 0.77 14.75
C ALA A 66 -6.53 1.71 15.34
N SER A 67 -6.99 2.69 14.56
CA SER A 67 -8.09 3.56 14.97
C SER A 67 -9.37 2.76 15.20
N ALA A 68 -9.90 2.83 16.41
CA ALA A 68 -11.22 2.29 16.73
C ALA A 68 -12.33 3.16 16.09
N PHE A 69 -13.48 2.57 15.81
CA PHE A 69 -14.65 3.27 15.30
C PHE A 69 -15.90 2.88 16.08
N ARG A 70 -16.93 3.73 16.05
CA ARG A 70 -18.20 3.45 16.71
C ARG A 70 -19.12 2.61 15.82
N GLU A 71 -19.71 1.56 16.37
CA GLU A 71 -20.72 0.73 15.72
C GLU A 71 -21.78 0.36 16.76
N ARG A 72 -23.04 0.78 16.54
CA ARG A 72 -24.19 0.46 17.42
C ARG A 72 -23.96 0.76 18.91
N GLY A 73 -23.45 1.96 19.21
CA GLY A 73 -23.19 2.42 20.58
C GLY A 73 -21.92 1.88 21.24
N ARG A 74 -21.22 0.95 20.59
CA ARG A 74 -19.97 0.34 21.08
C ARG A 74 -18.77 0.81 20.26
N PHE A 75 -17.57 0.64 20.80
CA PHE A 75 -16.33 0.81 20.03
C PHE A 75 -15.87 -0.52 19.47
N VAL A 76 -15.52 -0.52 18.19
CA VAL A 76 -14.91 -1.65 17.50
C VAL A 76 -13.43 -1.36 17.33
N GLN A 77 -12.61 -2.21 17.92
CA GLN A 77 -11.16 -2.18 17.78
C GLN A 77 -10.74 -3.24 16.74
N PRO A 78 -10.30 -2.83 15.53
CA PRO A 78 -9.81 -3.76 14.53
C PRO A 78 -8.35 -4.16 14.79
N ILE A 79 -8.02 -5.41 14.43
CA ILE A 79 -6.68 -6.00 14.44
C ILE A 79 -6.45 -6.68 13.08
N TYR A 80 -5.46 -6.19 12.35
CA TYR A 80 -5.14 -6.66 10.99
C TYR A 80 -3.91 -7.56 10.90
N GLN A 81 -3.07 -7.60 11.94
CA GLN A 81 -1.84 -8.40 11.88
C GLN A 81 -2.16 -9.88 12.06
N ARG A 82 -2.00 -10.67 10.99
CA ARG A 82 -2.32 -12.11 10.99
C ARG A 82 -1.66 -12.91 12.12
N HIS A 83 -0.40 -12.64 12.46
CA HIS A 83 0.31 -13.26 13.59
C HIS A 83 -0.28 -12.92 14.95
N VAL A 84 -0.80 -11.71 15.13
CA VAL A 84 -1.50 -11.32 16.34
C VAL A 84 -2.85 -12.06 16.41
N VAL A 85 -3.61 -12.08 15.32
CA VAL A 85 -4.90 -12.81 15.27
C VAL A 85 -4.70 -14.28 15.62
N ALA A 86 -3.72 -14.96 15.01
CA ALA A 86 -3.44 -16.36 15.31
C ALA A 86 -2.99 -16.58 16.77
N ALA A 87 -2.18 -15.67 17.32
CA ALA A 87 -1.77 -15.74 18.73
C ALA A 87 -2.99 -15.59 19.68
N LEU A 88 -3.90 -14.65 19.39
CA LEU A 88 -5.10 -14.42 20.17
C LEU A 88 -6.10 -15.58 20.09
N VAL A 89 -6.30 -16.18 18.92
CA VAL A 89 -7.16 -17.38 18.76
C VAL A 89 -6.63 -18.55 19.60
N ARG A 90 -5.31 -18.78 19.54
CA ARG A 90 -4.66 -19.82 20.33
C ARG A 90 -4.79 -19.55 21.83
N GLU A 91 -4.54 -18.30 22.26
CA GLU A 91 -4.67 -17.91 23.66
C GLU A 91 -6.13 -18.01 24.16
N ALA A 92 -7.09 -17.70 23.28
CA ALA A 92 -8.51 -17.84 23.53
C ALA A 92 -8.99 -19.31 23.59
N ARG A 93 -8.14 -20.26 23.20
CA ARG A 93 -8.46 -21.69 23.06
C ARG A 93 -9.61 -21.96 22.08
N GLU A 94 -9.70 -21.14 21.04
CA GLU A 94 -10.67 -21.33 19.96
C GLU A 94 -10.06 -22.13 18.80
N GLU A 95 -10.92 -22.81 18.04
CA GLU A 95 -10.49 -23.50 16.82
C GLU A 95 -10.03 -22.47 15.78
N MET A 96 -8.87 -22.73 15.18
CA MET A 96 -8.30 -21.85 14.17
C MET A 96 -9.13 -21.89 12.89
N PRO A 97 -9.66 -20.76 12.39
CA PRO A 97 -10.38 -20.73 11.13
C PRO A 97 -9.55 -21.35 9.98
N PRO A 98 -10.20 -22.09 9.06
CA PRO A 98 -9.52 -22.65 7.90
C PRO A 98 -8.86 -21.53 7.10
N GLY A 99 -7.55 -21.67 6.80
CA GLY A 99 -6.77 -20.63 6.12
C GLY A 99 -6.13 -19.58 7.03
N LEU A 100 -6.25 -19.70 8.36
CA LEU A 100 -5.52 -18.88 9.33
C LEU A 100 -4.29 -19.59 9.97
N GLY A 101 -4.20 -20.93 9.89
CA GLY A 101 -3.10 -21.72 10.50
C GLY A 101 -1.78 -21.75 9.70
N PRO A 102 -0.62 -22.04 10.32
CA PRO A 102 0.76 -21.82 9.80
C PRO A 102 1.03 -22.28 8.35
N GLN A 103 0.32 -23.31 7.88
CA GLN A 103 0.49 -23.86 6.54
C GLN A 103 -0.06 -22.93 5.43
N SER A 104 -1.04 -22.09 5.76
CA SER A 104 -1.58 -21.05 4.88
C SER A 104 -0.68 -19.80 4.77
N TRP A 105 0.53 -19.85 5.36
CA TRP A 105 1.49 -18.74 5.47
C TRP A 105 2.62 -18.89 4.45
N GLY A 106 2.82 -20.11 3.92
CA GLY A 106 4.01 -20.48 3.13
C GLY A 106 3.85 -20.51 1.61
N SER A 107 2.81 -19.92 0.99
CA SER A 107 2.65 -20.02 -0.48
C SER A 107 2.44 -18.72 -1.24
N ALA A 108 2.04 -17.63 -0.59
CA ALA A 108 1.74 -16.37 -1.28
C ALA A 108 2.87 -15.33 -1.19
N GLU A 109 3.68 -15.36 -0.13
CA GLU A 109 4.75 -14.36 0.13
C GLU A 109 6.16 -14.87 -0.18
N SER A 110 6.38 -16.19 -0.22
CA SER A 110 7.70 -16.82 -0.41
C SER A 110 7.87 -17.57 -1.74
N ARG A 111 6.82 -17.67 -2.57
CA ARG A 111 6.99 -18.11 -3.96
C ARG A 111 7.45 -16.91 -4.79
N PRO A 112 8.54 -17.02 -5.58
CA PRO A 112 8.84 -15.97 -6.56
C PRO A 112 7.56 -15.74 -7.37
N PRO A 113 7.14 -14.48 -7.57
CA PRO A 113 5.86 -14.20 -8.20
C PRO A 113 5.83 -14.93 -9.55
N THR A 114 4.76 -15.67 -9.81
CA THR A 114 4.53 -16.31 -11.11
C THR A 114 4.60 -15.23 -12.21
N PRO A 115 5.02 -15.55 -13.44
CA PRO A 115 5.10 -14.56 -14.52
C PRO A 115 3.83 -13.71 -14.65
N GLU A 116 2.66 -14.34 -14.51
CA GLU A 116 1.34 -13.69 -14.51
C GLU A 116 1.15 -12.71 -13.33
N ARG A 117 1.58 -13.09 -12.11
CA ARG A 117 1.58 -12.18 -10.94
C ARG A 117 2.56 -11.01 -11.12
N ARG A 118 3.73 -11.24 -11.73
CA ARG A 118 4.71 -10.17 -12.04
C ARG A 118 4.11 -9.16 -13.01
N THR A 119 3.42 -9.62 -14.04
CA THR A 119 2.72 -8.75 -14.99
C THR A 119 1.60 -7.97 -14.30
N GLY A 120 0.79 -8.63 -13.48
CA GLY A 120 -0.28 -7.96 -12.72
C GLY A 120 0.23 -6.91 -11.73
N GLU A 121 1.34 -7.15 -11.03
CA GLU A 121 1.96 -6.19 -10.13
C GLU A 121 2.59 -5.02 -10.89
N ARG A 122 3.28 -5.29 -12.00
CA ARG A 122 3.83 -4.27 -12.90
C ARG A 122 2.73 -3.35 -13.44
N ASP A 123 1.65 -3.91 -13.98
CA ASP A 123 0.53 -3.13 -14.53
C ASP A 123 -0.17 -2.31 -13.44
N ARG A 124 -0.30 -2.87 -12.23
CA ARG A 124 -0.82 -2.14 -11.07
C ARG A 124 0.10 -0.98 -10.69
N ALA A 125 1.40 -1.19 -10.67
CA ALA A 125 2.38 -0.16 -10.37
C ALA A 125 2.35 0.95 -11.42
N LEU A 126 2.28 0.60 -12.72
CA LEU A 126 2.15 1.57 -13.81
C LEU A 126 0.89 2.42 -13.68
N ARG A 127 -0.27 1.83 -13.35
CA ARG A 127 -1.50 2.60 -13.10
C ARG A 127 -1.33 3.62 -11.98
N MET A 128 -0.62 3.28 -10.90
CA MET A 128 -0.34 4.22 -9.81
C MET A 128 0.58 5.33 -10.23
N VAL A 129 1.66 5.01 -10.94
CA VAL A 129 2.58 6.01 -11.47
C VAL A 129 1.84 6.97 -12.42
N GLY A 130 0.95 6.45 -13.27
CA GLY A 130 0.09 7.27 -14.12
C GLY A 130 -0.88 8.17 -13.35
N HIS A 131 -1.35 7.76 -12.17
CA HIS A 131 -2.17 8.60 -11.30
C HIS A 131 -1.38 9.76 -10.68
N PHE A 132 -0.18 9.50 -10.13
CA PHE A 132 0.73 10.57 -9.70
C PHE A 132 1.03 11.56 -10.83
N PHE A 133 1.08 11.05 -12.07
CA PHE A 133 1.25 11.88 -13.25
C PHE A 133 0.05 12.80 -13.51
N ARG A 134 -1.18 12.30 -13.42
CA ARG A 134 -2.40 13.09 -13.65
C ARG A 134 -2.71 14.11 -12.55
N GLU A 135 -2.34 13.82 -11.31
CA GLU A 135 -2.61 14.68 -10.14
C GLU A 135 -1.61 15.84 -9.98
N GLY A 136 -0.61 15.97 -10.87
CA GLY A 136 0.38 17.05 -10.76
C GLY A 136 1.75 16.77 -11.41
N GLY A 137 1.91 15.66 -12.14
CA GLY A 137 3.15 15.36 -12.86
C GLY A 137 3.25 16.15 -14.17
N THR A 138 4.41 16.76 -14.41
CA THR A 138 4.70 17.49 -15.65
C THR A 138 5.75 16.74 -16.46
N VAL A 139 5.44 16.35 -17.70
CA VAL A 139 6.45 15.78 -18.60
C VAL A 139 7.28 16.94 -19.15
N TYR A 140 8.55 17.00 -18.79
CA TYR A 140 9.54 17.75 -19.57
C TYR A 140 10.29 16.75 -20.45
N ALA A 141 9.93 16.69 -21.73
CA ALA A 141 10.85 16.17 -22.74
C ALA A 141 11.77 17.35 -23.12
N PRO A 142 13.11 17.17 -23.18
CA PRO A 142 13.98 18.27 -23.55
C PRO A 142 13.70 18.68 -25.00
N VAL A 143 13.09 19.85 -25.17
CA VAL A 143 13.08 20.63 -26.41
C VAL A 143 14.17 21.69 -26.25
N PRO A 144 15.12 21.85 -27.18
CA PRO A 144 15.87 23.10 -27.24
C PRO A 144 14.90 24.15 -27.78
N ASP A 145 14.36 24.97 -26.89
CA ASP A 145 13.56 26.13 -27.30
C ASP A 145 14.48 27.09 -28.08
N PRO A 146 13.94 27.90 -28.98
CA PRO A 146 14.05 29.29 -28.51
C PRO A 146 12.76 30.11 -28.43
N GLN A 147 11.72 29.95 -29.27
CA GLN A 147 10.51 30.80 -29.24
C GLN A 147 9.20 30.28 -29.94
N ALA A 148 8.97 29.00 -30.26
CA ALA A 148 7.94 28.64 -31.27
C ALA A 148 6.76 27.75 -30.81
N SER A 149 5.55 28.20 -31.23
CA SER A 149 4.22 27.56 -31.35
C SER A 149 4.08 26.01 -31.36
N PRO A 150 2.87 25.48 -31.07
CA PRO A 150 2.62 24.06 -30.77
C PRO A 150 2.57 23.18 -32.02
N ARG A 151 3.73 22.76 -32.52
CA ARG A 151 3.85 21.57 -33.37
C ARG A 151 5.06 20.76 -32.92
N LEU A 152 4.81 19.57 -32.38
CA LEU A 152 5.83 18.61 -31.93
C LEU A 152 6.68 18.16 -33.11
N THR A 153 7.86 18.78 -33.31
CA THR A 153 8.88 18.27 -34.22
C THR A 153 10.01 17.59 -33.44
N TRP A 154 10.21 16.31 -33.73
CA TRP A 154 11.18 15.42 -33.09
C TRP A 154 12.58 15.61 -33.70
N ARG A 155 13.58 15.92 -32.86
CA ARG A 155 15.00 15.76 -33.21
C ARG A 155 15.66 14.74 -32.29
N ARG A 156 16.58 13.96 -32.86
CA ARG A 156 17.42 12.95 -32.19
C ARG A 156 18.31 13.59 -31.12
N SER A 157 17.78 13.88 -29.94
CA SER A 157 18.63 14.03 -28.74
C SER A 157 18.94 12.63 -28.20
N ALA A 158 20.19 12.40 -27.81
CA ALA A 158 20.69 11.07 -27.45
C ALA A 158 20.14 10.54 -26.10
N ARG A 159 19.34 11.31 -25.36
CA ARG A 159 18.90 10.94 -24.00
C ARG A 159 17.46 11.38 -23.73
N TRP A 160 16.55 10.41 -23.66
CA TRP A 160 15.17 10.59 -23.26
C TRP A 160 15.08 10.73 -21.74
N SER A 161 14.36 11.74 -21.25
CA SER A 161 14.07 11.93 -19.83
C SER A 161 12.62 12.37 -19.62
N ALA A 162 11.99 11.87 -18.57
CA ALA A 162 10.73 12.37 -18.04
C ALA A 162 10.88 12.68 -16.55
N HIS A 163 10.10 13.62 -16.06
CA HIS A 163 10.15 14.09 -14.68
C HIS A 163 8.76 13.92 -14.06
N ILE A 164 8.71 13.44 -12.81
CA ILE A 164 7.47 13.36 -12.05
C ILE A 164 7.62 14.32 -10.87
N ALA A 165 6.84 15.39 -10.85
CA ALA A 165 6.79 16.33 -9.74
C ALA A 165 5.73 15.85 -8.74
N VAL A 166 6.09 15.79 -7.45
CA VAL A 166 5.18 15.46 -6.35
C VAL A 166 5.38 16.40 -5.18
N ALA A 167 4.39 16.47 -4.29
CA ALA A 167 4.51 17.19 -3.02
C ALA A 167 5.75 16.72 -2.25
N PRO A 168 6.45 17.61 -1.52
CA PRO A 168 7.67 17.30 -0.75
C PRO A 168 7.37 16.55 0.55
N ASP A 169 6.38 15.64 0.51
CA ASP A 169 6.04 14.76 1.62
C ASP A 169 6.81 13.43 1.49
N ALA A 170 7.51 13.05 2.54
CA ALA A 170 8.37 11.87 2.54
C ALA A 170 7.60 10.56 2.27
N ARG A 171 6.34 10.46 2.71
CA ARG A 171 5.50 9.26 2.48
C ARG A 171 5.05 9.20 1.03
N VAL A 172 4.68 10.34 0.45
CA VAL A 172 4.32 10.46 -0.97
C VAL A 172 5.50 10.07 -1.85
N VAL A 173 6.68 10.60 -1.58
CA VAL A 173 7.92 10.29 -2.31
C VAL A 173 8.28 8.81 -2.20
N ALA A 174 8.26 8.23 -0.99
CA ALA A 174 8.55 6.81 -0.79
C ALA A 174 7.55 5.90 -1.52
N THR A 175 6.26 6.28 -1.50
CA THR A 175 5.20 5.55 -2.21
C THR A 175 5.43 5.56 -3.72
N LEU A 176 5.73 6.74 -4.30
CA LEU A 176 6.06 6.87 -5.72
C LEU A 176 7.28 6.01 -6.09
N GLN A 177 8.35 6.08 -5.31
CA GLN A 177 9.57 5.29 -5.57
C GLN A 177 9.30 3.79 -5.51
N GLY A 178 8.50 3.33 -4.55
CA GLY A 178 8.08 1.93 -4.48
C GLY A 178 7.30 1.47 -5.72
N HIS A 179 6.43 2.31 -6.26
CA HIS A 179 5.70 1.99 -7.49
C HIS A 179 6.59 2.04 -8.74
N LEU A 180 7.50 3.00 -8.85
CA LEU A 180 8.46 3.05 -9.96
C LEU A 180 9.35 1.80 -9.99
N ALA A 181 9.86 1.37 -8.83
CA ALA A 181 10.64 0.14 -8.71
C ALA A 181 9.84 -1.11 -9.12
N LYS A 182 8.58 -1.24 -8.64
CA LYS A 182 7.68 -2.35 -9.02
C LYS A 182 7.31 -2.34 -10.50
N ALA A 183 7.26 -1.17 -11.12
CA ALA A 183 7.05 -1.02 -12.56
C ALA A 183 8.30 -1.39 -13.39
N GLY A 184 9.44 -1.66 -12.74
CA GLY A 184 10.72 -1.88 -13.41
C GLY A 184 11.31 -0.61 -14.01
N LEU A 185 10.87 0.56 -13.58
CA LEU A 185 11.36 1.86 -14.05
C LEU A 185 12.61 2.23 -13.26
N ARG A 186 13.69 2.53 -13.97
CA ARG A 186 14.94 3.01 -13.38
C ARG A 186 14.83 4.52 -13.19
N THR A 187 14.97 4.94 -11.95
CA THR A 187 14.89 6.34 -11.58
C THR A 187 16.28 6.88 -11.27
N ALA A 188 16.50 8.16 -11.54
CA ALA A 188 17.70 8.85 -11.07
C ALA A 188 17.45 9.46 -9.68
N LYS A 189 18.48 10.11 -9.11
CA LYS A 189 18.39 10.75 -7.80
C LYS A 189 17.26 11.79 -7.77
N LEU A 190 16.52 11.85 -6.67
CA LEU A 190 15.51 12.88 -6.43
C LEU A 190 16.14 14.28 -6.49
N ILE A 191 15.43 15.22 -7.12
CA ILE A 191 15.85 16.62 -7.24
C ILE A 191 14.86 17.47 -6.44
N PRO A 192 15.25 18.01 -5.26
CA PRO A 192 14.39 18.92 -4.51
C PRO A 192 14.22 20.24 -5.25
N ARG A 193 13.01 20.79 -5.25
CA ARG A 193 12.66 22.12 -5.79
C ARG A 193 11.74 22.85 -4.78
N PRO A 194 11.63 24.19 -4.85
CA PRO A 194 10.67 24.90 -4.02
C PRO A 194 9.25 24.37 -4.24
N GLY A 195 8.62 23.87 -3.17
CA GLY A 195 7.25 23.36 -3.20
C GLY A 195 7.03 21.97 -3.80
N VAL A 196 8.04 21.33 -4.42
CA VAL A 196 7.92 19.98 -5.03
C VAL A 196 9.23 19.18 -4.99
N VAL A 197 9.12 17.86 -5.05
CA VAL A 197 10.25 16.95 -5.30
C VAL A 197 10.09 16.34 -6.69
N VAL A 198 11.16 16.34 -7.47
CA VAL A 198 11.17 15.83 -8.84
C VAL A 198 11.87 14.48 -8.90
N GLN A 199 11.18 13.49 -9.45
CA GLN A 199 11.70 12.15 -9.70
C GLN A 199 11.97 11.95 -11.21
N PRO A 200 13.24 12.00 -11.66
CA PRO A 200 13.61 11.74 -13.06
C PRO A 200 13.57 10.25 -13.43
N VAL A 201 13.13 9.97 -14.66
CA VAL A 201 13.13 8.66 -15.34
C VAL A 201 13.87 8.83 -16.67
N HIS A 202 14.82 7.94 -16.98
CA HIS A 202 15.67 8.04 -18.17
C HIS A 202 15.53 6.84 -19.11
N GLY A 203 15.78 7.09 -20.40
CA GLY A 203 15.76 6.06 -21.44
C GLY A 203 14.40 5.99 -22.15
N ARG A 204 14.46 5.86 -23.48
CA ARG A 204 13.28 5.97 -24.36
C ARG A 204 12.16 5.02 -23.96
N GLU A 205 12.48 3.74 -23.75
CA GLU A 205 11.49 2.73 -23.39
C GLU A 205 10.78 3.05 -22.06
N GLN A 206 11.53 3.50 -21.06
CA GLN A 206 10.97 3.83 -19.75
C GLN A 206 10.09 5.07 -19.80
N VAL A 207 10.50 6.08 -20.56
CA VAL A 207 9.70 7.28 -20.80
C VAL A 207 8.42 6.93 -21.56
N LEU A 208 8.48 6.10 -22.60
CA LEU A 208 7.28 5.68 -23.34
C LEU A 208 6.32 4.87 -22.46
N VAL A 209 6.84 3.98 -21.61
CA VAL A 209 6.02 3.24 -20.62
C VAL A 209 5.33 4.20 -19.65
N LEU A 210 6.06 5.21 -19.16
CA LEU A 210 5.53 6.23 -18.27
C LEU A 210 4.43 7.07 -18.95
N LEU A 211 4.66 7.52 -20.18
CA LEU A 211 3.71 8.29 -20.98
C LEU A 211 2.42 7.52 -21.23
N ARG A 212 2.53 6.25 -21.63
CA ARG A 212 1.35 5.38 -21.81
C ARG A 212 0.59 5.18 -20.51
N ALA A 213 1.28 5.00 -19.38
CA ALA A 213 0.65 4.89 -18.07
C ALA A 213 -0.10 6.17 -17.65
N ALA A 214 0.43 7.33 -18.04
CA ALA A 214 -0.22 8.62 -17.86
C ALA A 214 -1.42 8.84 -18.79
N GLY A 215 -1.59 8.00 -19.82
CA GLY A 215 -2.63 8.15 -20.84
C GLY A 215 -2.25 9.10 -21.98
N VAL A 216 -0.97 9.43 -22.12
CA VAL A 216 -0.45 10.26 -23.22
C VAL A 216 -0.32 9.41 -24.48
N GLU A 217 -0.91 9.86 -25.58
CA GLU A 217 -0.78 9.20 -26.87
C GLU A 217 0.67 9.29 -27.36
N THR A 218 1.28 8.15 -27.70
CA THR A 218 2.71 8.05 -28.07
C THR A 218 2.92 7.79 -29.56
N ARG A 219 1.90 8.02 -30.40
CA ARG A 219 2.02 7.80 -31.85
C ARG A 219 3.02 8.79 -32.46
N GLY A 220 4.08 8.27 -33.07
CA GLY A 220 5.14 9.08 -33.69
C GLY A 220 6.30 9.46 -32.78
N LEU A 221 6.36 8.92 -31.54
CA LEU A 221 7.42 9.16 -30.54
C LEU A 221 8.58 8.18 -30.60
#